data_AF-A0A3P7DMN0-F1
#
_entry.id   AF-A0A3P7DMN0-F1
#
_cell.length_a   1.000
_cell.length_b   1.000
_cell.length_c   1.000
_cell.angle_alpha   90.00
_cell.angle_beta   90.00
_cell.angle_gamma   90.00
#
_symmetry.space_group_name_H-M   'P 1'
#
loop_
_entity.id
_entity.type
_entity.pdbx_description
1 polymer ?
#
loop_
_entity_poly.entity_id
_entity_poly.type
_entity_poly.pdbx_seq_one_letter_code
_entity_poly.pdbx_strand_id
1 'polypeptide(L)'
;MAYTTMRFTKRLLDAKVANVRCFSDIKPILPDRLARLFEILKFFSPSNMEKVDTDFTFCGIIFVEQRYVAYVLNTLIRAISRWDSDKFGYLVSDFVIGYNSANIGTEETMALHKRQELVLRKFRQRHLNLLIATSVLEEGVDVRQCNVVIRFDRPTDYRAYVQSKGRARKDGASYFLLVEERDREQCSCDLKDFLQIERMLLKRYQNVHNPPEPMISPNLETVDDIIAPYTVESTGAQVTLTTAISLVNRYCAKLPSDIFTRLVPQNTIVPETVNNLCFSIILAKLIGDRVMYRAELLLPINSPIKETIKLKKPLESKKLAQMAVALEVS
;
A
#
# COMPACT_ATOMS: atom_id res chain seq x y z
N MET A 1 -26.91 -39.50 -32.99
CA MET A 1 -25.61 -38.97 -32.49
C MET A 1 -25.85 -38.26 -31.17
N ALA A 2 -25.33 -38.79 -30.05
CA ALA A 2 -25.39 -38.08 -28.77
C ALA A 2 -24.41 -36.91 -28.79
N TYR A 3 -24.91 -35.67 -28.84
CA TYR A 3 -24.07 -34.50 -28.62
C TYR A 3 -23.78 -34.39 -27.13
N THR A 4 -22.50 -34.24 -26.76
CA THR A 4 -22.16 -33.87 -25.39
C THR A 4 -22.73 -32.48 -25.11
N THR A 5 -23.22 -32.25 -23.89
CA THR A 5 -23.78 -30.97 -23.46
C THR A 5 -22.86 -29.80 -23.80
N MET A 6 -21.54 -29.99 -23.69
CA MET A 6 -20.54 -28.98 -24.09
C MET A 6 -20.51 -28.67 -25.58
N ARG A 7 -20.67 -29.66 -26.47
CA ARG A 7 -20.71 -29.40 -27.92
C ARG A 7 -21.99 -28.67 -28.31
N PHE A 8 -23.10 -29.00 -27.65
CA PHE A 8 -24.37 -28.32 -27.87
C PHE A 8 -24.32 -26.86 -27.39
N THR A 9 -23.81 -26.61 -26.17
CA THR A 9 -23.62 -25.25 -25.65
C THR A 9 -22.65 -24.44 -26.50
N LYS A 10 -21.54 -25.05 -26.93
CA LYS A 10 -20.61 -24.39 -27.86
C LYS A 10 -21.31 -23.96 -29.14
N ARG A 11 -22.09 -24.83 -29.80
CA ARG A 11 -22.81 -24.45 -31.04
C ARG A 11 -23.82 -23.33 -30.81
N LEU A 12 -24.57 -23.38 -29.71
CA LEU A 12 -25.57 -22.37 -29.38
C LEU A 12 -24.91 -21.01 -29.08
N LEU A 13 -23.76 -21.03 -28.40
CA LEU A 13 -22.97 -19.83 -28.12
C LEU A 13 -22.25 -19.32 -29.37
N ASP A 14 -21.68 -20.19 -30.21
CA ASP A 14 -21.01 -19.83 -31.47
C ASP A 14 -21.98 -19.02 -32.35
N ALA A 15 -23.24 -19.44 -32.47
CA ALA A 15 -24.25 -18.70 -33.22
C ALA A 15 -24.55 -17.30 -32.65
N LYS A 16 -24.52 -17.14 -31.31
CA LYS A 16 -24.73 -15.84 -30.65
C LYS A 16 -23.49 -14.95 -30.67
N VAL A 17 -22.29 -15.55 -30.59
CA VAL A 17 -21.02 -14.84 -30.42
C VAL A 17 -20.35 -14.53 -31.76
N ALA A 18 -20.71 -15.24 -32.85
CA ALA A 18 -20.11 -15.04 -34.17
C ALA A 18 -20.18 -13.58 -34.69
N ASN A 19 -21.20 -12.83 -34.28
CA ASN A 19 -21.42 -11.45 -34.71
C ASN A 19 -20.91 -10.40 -33.70
N VAL A 20 -20.34 -10.81 -32.56
CA VAL A 20 -19.83 -9.90 -31.54
C VAL A 20 -18.59 -9.19 -32.08
N ARG A 21 -18.70 -7.87 -32.24
CA ARG A 21 -17.60 -7.03 -32.73
C ARG A 21 -17.21 -5.92 -31.76
N CYS A 22 -17.99 -5.68 -30.72
CA CYS A 22 -17.65 -4.72 -29.68
C CYS A 22 -18.12 -5.16 -28.28
N PHE A 23 -17.67 -4.44 -27.25
CA PHE A 23 -18.06 -4.73 -25.86
C PHE A 23 -19.57 -4.63 -25.64
N SER A 24 -20.26 -3.72 -26.33
CA SER A 24 -21.70 -3.55 -26.21
C SER A 24 -22.49 -4.79 -26.64
N ASP A 25 -21.96 -5.56 -27.61
CA ASP A 25 -22.62 -6.77 -28.12
C ASP A 25 -22.50 -7.95 -27.15
N ILE A 26 -21.35 -8.04 -26.45
CA ILE A 26 -21.10 -9.14 -25.51
C ILE A 26 -21.64 -8.85 -24.10
N LYS A 27 -21.77 -7.57 -23.71
CA LYS A 27 -22.23 -7.15 -22.39
C LYS A 27 -23.50 -7.88 -21.91
N PRO A 28 -24.55 -8.09 -22.73
CA PRO A 28 -25.76 -8.79 -22.29
C PRO A 28 -25.57 -10.29 -22.01
N ILE A 29 -24.47 -10.88 -22.49
CA ILE A 29 -24.16 -12.31 -22.35
C ILE A 29 -23.18 -12.52 -21.17
N LEU A 30 -22.44 -11.48 -20.78
CA LEU A 30 -21.48 -11.56 -19.69
C LEU A 30 -22.20 -11.61 -18.33
N PRO A 31 -21.70 -12.44 -17.39
CA PRO A 31 -22.05 -12.32 -15.98
C PRO A 31 -21.86 -10.87 -15.49
N ASP A 32 -22.77 -10.39 -14.63
CA ASP A 32 -22.75 -9.00 -14.12
C ASP A 32 -21.40 -8.62 -13.52
N ARG A 33 -20.76 -9.56 -12.81
CA ARG A 33 -19.45 -9.36 -12.22
C ARG A 33 -18.38 -9.00 -13.27
N LEU A 34 -18.40 -9.68 -14.43
CA LEU A 34 -17.51 -9.37 -15.54
C LEU A 34 -17.90 -8.06 -16.23
N ALA A 35 -19.20 -7.78 -16.40
CA ALA A 35 -19.66 -6.51 -16.93
C ALA A 35 -19.17 -5.32 -16.08
N ARG A 36 -19.27 -5.42 -14.75
CA ARG A 36 -18.74 -4.42 -13.80
C ARG A 36 -17.23 -4.27 -13.88
N LEU A 37 -16.49 -5.38 -14.01
CA LEU A 37 -15.04 -5.33 -14.21
C LEU A 37 -14.68 -4.51 -15.46
N PHE A 38 -15.35 -4.76 -16.59
CA PHE A 38 -15.10 -4.01 -17.83
C PHE A 38 -15.58 -2.56 -17.75
N GLU A 39 -16.63 -2.25 -16.99
CA GLU A 39 -17.02 -0.86 -16.72
C GLU A 39 -15.94 -0.10 -15.94
N ILE A 40 -15.33 -0.73 -14.92
CA ILE A 40 -14.20 -0.15 -14.18
C ILE A 40 -13.00 0.05 -15.11
N LEU A 41 -12.64 -0.96 -15.91
CA LEU A 41 -11.53 -0.82 -16.87
C LEU A 41 -11.83 0.28 -17.92
N LYS A 42 -13.07 0.37 -18.41
CA LYS A 42 -13.45 1.45 -19.34
C LYS A 42 -13.27 2.83 -18.71
N PHE A 43 -13.57 2.99 -17.42
CA PHE A 43 -13.38 4.27 -16.71
C PHE A 43 -11.92 4.72 -16.75
N PHE A 44 -10.96 3.82 -16.53
CA PHE A 44 -9.52 4.13 -16.56
C PHE A 44 -8.89 4.12 -17.96
N SER A 45 -9.69 4.13 -19.02
CA SER A 45 -9.17 4.32 -20.37
C SER A 45 -8.42 5.66 -20.48
N PRO A 46 -7.27 5.73 -21.18
CA PRO A 46 -6.51 6.97 -21.37
C PRO A 46 -7.39 8.14 -21.82
N SER A 47 -8.33 7.92 -22.74
CA SER A 47 -9.25 8.97 -23.24
C SER A 47 -10.14 9.60 -22.16
N ASN A 48 -10.38 8.88 -21.05
CA ASN A 48 -11.14 9.39 -19.91
C ASN A 48 -10.21 10.02 -18.86
N MET A 49 -9.02 9.45 -18.67
CA MET A 49 -8.07 9.87 -17.65
C MET A 49 -7.23 11.07 -18.07
N GLU A 50 -7.01 11.30 -19.36
CA GLU A 50 -6.31 12.50 -19.89
C GLU A 50 -6.96 13.81 -19.44
N LYS A 51 -8.27 13.79 -19.12
CA LYS A 51 -9.00 14.95 -18.59
C LYS A 51 -8.71 15.23 -17.11
N VAL A 52 -8.19 14.24 -16.39
CA VAL A 52 -7.93 14.29 -14.95
C VAL A 52 -6.42 14.44 -14.69
N ASP A 53 -5.61 13.67 -15.41
CA ASP A 53 -4.15 13.64 -15.30
C ASP A 53 -3.55 13.32 -16.68
N THR A 54 -2.80 14.28 -17.23
CA THR A 54 -2.21 14.18 -18.57
C THR A 54 -1.12 13.12 -18.66
N ASP A 55 -0.48 12.77 -17.54
CA ASP A 55 0.61 11.80 -17.48
C ASP A 55 0.16 10.41 -16.98
N PHE A 56 -1.16 10.19 -16.92
CA PHE A 56 -1.74 8.96 -16.39
C PHE A 56 -1.33 7.74 -17.22
N THR A 57 -0.56 6.84 -16.60
CA THR A 57 -0.20 5.54 -17.19
C THR A 57 -0.87 4.40 -16.44
N PHE A 58 -1.80 3.71 -17.11
CA PHE A 58 -2.55 2.61 -16.51
C PHE A 58 -1.63 1.48 -16.01
N CYS A 59 -1.89 1.01 -14.80
CA CYS A 59 -1.15 -0.05 -14.15
C CYS A 59 -2.04 -0.81 -13.15
N GLY A 60 -2.65 -1.88 -13.64
CA GLY A 60 -3.65 -2.66 -12.90
C GLY A 60 -3.16 -4.01 -12.41
N ILE A 61 -3.68 -4.46 -11.27
CA ILE A 61 -3.67 -5.86 -10.86
C ILE A 61 -5.10 -6.33 -10.58
N ILE A 62 -5.48 -7.49 -11.12
CA ILE A 62 -6.74 -8.16 -10.80
C ILE A 62 -6.41 -9.42 -9.99
N PHE A 63 -6.85 -9.47 -8.74
CA PHE A 63 -6.75 -10.66 -7.90
C PHE A 63 -7.97 -11.54 -8.08
N VAL A 64 -7.73 -12.83 -8.35
CA VAL A 64 -8.75 -13.88 -8.49
C VAL A 64 -8.40 -15.04 -7.56
N GLU A 65 -9.38 -15.78 -7.09
CA GLU A 65 -9.12 -16.94 -6.23
C GLU A 65 -8.60 -18.14 -7.03
N GLN A 66 -9.26 -18.43 -8.16
CA GLN A 66 -9.08 -19.69 -8.88
C GLN A 66 -8.21 -19.52 -10.14
N ARG A 67 -7.35 -20.52 -10.39
CA ARG A 67 -6.39 -20.52 -11.52
C ARG A 67 -7.07 -20.46 -12.88
N TYR A 68 -8.17 -21.21 -13.06
CA TYR A 68 -8.89 -21.21 -14.33
C TYR A 68 -9.55 -19.86 -14.60
N VAL A 69 -10.02 -19.16 -13.56
CA VAL A 69 -10.60 -17.81 -13.67
C VAL A 69 -9.53 -16.84 -14.18
N ALA A 70 -8.30 -16.93 -13.66
CA ALA A 70 -7.18 -16.11 -14.16
C ALA A 70 -6.94 -16.30 -15.67
N TYR A 71 -6.93 -17.57 -16.11
CA TYR A 71 -6.73 -17.93 -17.51
C TYR A 71 -7.89 -17.44 -18.41
N VAL A 72 -9.13 -17.73 -18.04
CA VAL A 72 -10.33 -17.36 -18.80
C VAL A 72 -10.45 -15.84 -18.86
N LEU A 73 -10.23 -15.15 -17.75
CA LEU A 73 -10.31 -13.70 -17.68
C LEU A 73 -9.25 -13.03 -18.58
N ASN A 74 -8.00 -13.51 -18.56
CA ASN A 74 -6.97 -12.99 -19.46
C ASN A 74 -7.34 -13.19 -20.93
N THR A 75 -7.91 -14.34 -21.27
CA THR A 75 -8.35 -14.64 -22.63
C THR A 75 -9.48 -13.70 -23.06
N LEU A 76 -10.45 -13.47 -22.18
CA LEU A 76 -11.57 -12.57 -22.42
C LEU A 76 -11.12 -11.12 -22.59
N ILE A 77 -10.24 -10.61 -21.72
CA ILE A 77 -9.70 -9.25 -21.81
C ILE A 77 -8.95 -9.08 -23.14
N ARG A 78 -8.10 -10.02 -23.52
CA ARG A 78 -7.37 -9.97 -24.80
C ARG A 78 -8.28 -9.99 -26.02
N ALA A 79 -9.40 -10.72 -25.96
CA ALA A 79 -10.40 -10.73 -27.02
C ALA A 79 -11.11 -9.37 -27.13
N ILE A 80 -11.58 -8.82 -26.00
CA ILE A 80 -12.29 -7.54 -25.96
C ILE A 80 -11.37 -6.37 -26.35
N SER A 81 -10.10 -6.38 -25.93
CA SER A 81 -9.10 -5.39 -26.35
C SER A 81 -8.86 -5.38 -27.86
N ARG A 82 -9.04 -6.52 -28.55
CA ARG A 82 -8.94 -6.60 -30.02
C ARG A 82 -10.21 -6.12 -30.72
N TRP A 83 -11.38 -6.38 -30.13
CA TRP A 83 -12.66 -6.01 -30.70
C TRP A 83 -12.97 -4.51 -30.56
N ASP A 84 -12.72 -3.94 -29.39
CA ASP A 84 -13.02 -2.54 -29.06
C ASP A 84 -11.73 -1.81 -28.66
N SER A 85 -10.85 -1.62 -29.66
CA SER A 85 -9.53 -1.01 -29.50
C SER A 85 -9.61 0.39 -28.92
N ASP A 86 -10.66 1.14 -29.23
CA ASP A 86 -10.84 2.51 -28.73
C ASP A 86 -10.99 2.55 -27.21
N LYS A 87 -11.72 1.58 -26.64
CA LYS A 87 -12.00 1.56 -25.18
C LYS A 87 -11.04 0.70 -24.38
N PHE A 88 -10.51 -0.36 -24.98
CA PHE A 88 -9.75 -1.40 -24.27
C PHE A 88 -8.42 -1.74 -24.94
N GLY A 89 -8.07 -1.11 -26.07
CA GLY A 89 -6.82 -1.37 -26.80
C GLY A 89 -5.57 -1.00 -26.01
N TYR A 90 -5.71 -0.11 -25.02
CA TYR A 90 -4.62 0.22 -24.10
C TYR A 90 -4.26 -0.95 -23.16
N LEU A 91 -5.12 -1.96 -22.99
CA LEU A 91 -4.89 -3.08 -22.08
C LEU A 91 -3.98 -4.14 -22.70
N VAL A 92 -2.84 -4.37 -22.06
CA VAL A 92 -1.90 -5.45 -22.33
C VAL A 92 -1.80 -6.33 -21.09
N SER A 93 -2.65 -7.36 -21.04
CA SER A 93 -2.81 -8.25 -19.88
C SER A 93 -2.01 -9.55 -19.98
N ASP A 94 -1.58 -10.10 -18.86
CA ASP A 94 -1.17 -11.51 -18.75
C ASP A 94 -1.58 -12.06 -17.37
N PHE A 95 -1.45 -13.37 -17.18
CA PHE A 95 -1.81 -14.02 -15.92
C PHE A 95 -0.64 -14.72 -15.23
N VAL A 96 -0.70 -14.75 -13.90
CA VAL A 96 0.22 -15.47 -13.02
C VAL A 96 -0.60 -16.32 -12.05
N ILE A 97 -0.41 -17.64 -12.11
CA ILE A 97 -1.08 -18.62 -11.26
C ILE A 97 -0.06 -19.32 -10.39
N GLY A 98 -0.39 -19.58 -9.13
CA GLY A 98 0.43 -20.41 -8.24
C GLY A 98 0.62 -21.84 -8.73
N TYR A 99 1.70 -22.48 -8.28
CA TYR A 99 1.87 -23.93 -8.34
C TYR A 99 1.70 -24.52 -6.94
N ASN A 100 1.26 -25.78 -6.84
CA ASN A 100 1.28 -26.49 -5.57
C ASN A 100 2.69 -27.05 -5.35
N SER A 101 3.32 -26.68 -4.24
CA SER A 101 4.66 -27.15 -3.85
C SER A 101 4.77 -28.67 -3.64
N ALA A 102 3.65 -29.41 -3.61
CA ALA A 102 3.68 -30.86 -3.48
C ALA A 102 4.44 -31.58 -4.62
N ASN A 103 4.56 -30.93 -5.79
CA ASN A 103 5.20 -31.52 -6.97
C ASN A 103 6.50 -30.79 -7.39
N ILE A 104 7.21 -30.19 -6.41
CA ILE A 104 8.52 -29.56 -6.65
C ILE A 104 9.45 -30.58 -7.33
N GLY A 105 9.82 -30.32 -8.59
CA GLY A 105 10.77 -31.13 -9.35
C GLY A 105 10.23 -31.68 -10.67
N THR A 106 8.92 -31.58 -10.94
CA THR A 106 8.36 -31.95 -12.25
C THR A 106 8.68 -30.87 -13.30
N GLU A 107 8.92 -31.27 -14.55
CA GLU A 107 9.17 -30.33 -15.66
C GLU A 107 8.07 -29.27 -15.80
N GLU A 108 6.82 -29.65 -15.53
CA GLU A 108 5.67 -28.75 -15.54
C GLU A 108 5.78 -27.64 -14.49
N THR A 109 6.18 -27.98 -13.26
CA THR A 109 6.37 -26.97 -12.20
C THR A 109 7.51 -26.01 -12.52
N MET A 110 8.61 -26.50 -13.09
CA MET A 110 9.71 -25.65 -13.54
C MET A 110 9.30 -24.74 -14.69
N ALA A 111 8.56 -25.25 -15.67
CA ALA A 111 8.03 -24.46 -16.78
C ALA A 111 7.08 -23.37 -16.27
N LEU A 112 6.23 -23.68 -15.29
CA LEU A 112 5.34 -22.71 -14.68
C LEU A 112 6.11 -21.63 -13.92
N HIS A 113 7.13 -21.98 -13.14
CA HIS A 113 7.99 -21.00 -12.46
C HIS A 113 8.68 -20.05 -13.45
N LYS A 114 9.30 -20.60 -14.50
CA LYS A 114 9.93 -19.80 -15.58
C LYS A 114 8.93 -18.84 -16.23
N ARG A 115 7.70 -19.30 -16.48
CA ARG A 115 6.63 -18.44 -17.01
C ARG A 115 6.27 -17.32 -16.03
N GLN A 116 6.07 -17.64 -14.75
CA GLN A 116 5.75 -16.64 -13.73
C GLN A 116 6.80 -15.53 -13.68
N GLU A 117 8.08 -15.91 -13.60
CA GLU A 117 9.20 -14.96 -13.58
C GLU A 117 9.24 -14.09 -14.84
N LEU A 118 9.02 -14.69 -16.01
CA LEU A 118 8.99 -13.97 -17.28
C LEU A 118 7.83 -12.97 -17.34
N VAL A 119 6.63 -13.34 -16.90
CA VAL A 119 5.47 -12.44 -16.86
C VAL A 119 5.70 -11.30 -15.87
N LEU A 120 6.22 -11.61 -14.68
CA LEU A 120 6.56 -10.60 -13.68
C LEU A 120 7.66 -9.64 -14.16
N ARG A 121 8.67 -10.16 -14.86
CA ARG A 121 9.71 -9.34 -15.50
C ARG A 121 9.10 -8.40 -16.54
N LYS A 122 8.24 -8.89 -17.42
CA LYS A 122 7.53 -8.08 -18.42
C LYS A 122 6.66 -7.00 -17.76
N PHE A 123 5.98 -7.33 -16.66
CA PHE A 123 5.18 -6.37 -15.91
C PHE A 123 6.05 -5.28 -15.27
N ARG A 124 7.18 -5.63 -14.62
CA ARG A 124 8.15 -4.66 -14.09
C ARG A 124 8.72 -3.75 -15.18
N GLN A 125 9.03 -4.31 -16.35
CA GLN A 125 9.55 -3.58 -17.51
C GLN A 125 8.48 -2.81 -18.30
N ARG A 126 7.24 -2.68 -17.79
CA ARG A 126 6.13 -1.97 -18.44
C ARG A 126 5.66 -2.51 -19.80
N HIS A 127 6.08 -3.71 -20.19
CA HIS A 127 5.57 -4.40 -21.38
C HIS A 127 4.15 -4.92 -21.20
N LEU A 128 3.75 -5.14 -19.94
CA LEU A 128 2.39 -5.46 -19.54
C LEU A 128 1.89 -4.33 -18.63
N ASN A 129 0.61 -3.99 -18.74
CA ASN A 129 0.00 -2.98 -17.88
C ASN A 129 -1.13 -3.51 -17.00
N LEU A 130 -1.59 -4.74 -17.25
CA LEU A 130 -2.59 -5.42 -16.43
C LEU A 130 -2.07 -6.82 -16.07
N LEU A 131 -2.10 -7.16 -14.78
CA LEU A 131 -1.71 -8.48 -14.30
C LEU A 131 -2.88 -9.16 -13.61
N ILE A 132 -3.24 -10.36 -14.05
CA ILE A 132 -4.29 -11.16 -13.41
C ILE A 132 -3.62 -12.25 -12.58
N ALA A 133 -3.90 -12.29 -11.29
CA ALA A 133 -3.13 -13.09 -10.37
C ALA A 133 -3.97 -13.80 -9.32
N THR A 134 -3.52 -15.01 -8.97
CA THR A 134 -3.98 -15.69 -7.74
C THR A 134 -3.29 -15.12 -6.51
N SER A 135 -3.71 -15.57 -5.32
CA SER A 135 -3.12 -15.20 -4.01
C SER A 135 -1.59 -15.36 -3.92
N VAL A 136 -0.97 -16.11 -4.82
CA VAL A 136 0.49 -16.24 -4.91
C VAL A 136 1.24 -14.92 -5.13
N LEU A 137 0.59 -13.87 -5.68
CA LEU A 137 1.20 -12.53 -5.73
C LEU A 137 0.98 -11.68 -4.46
N GLU A 138 0.13 -12.12 -3.55
CA GLU A 138 -0.11 -11.40 -2.30
C GLU A 138 1.13 -11.49 -1.40
N GLU A 139 1.84 -12.63 -1.41
CA GLU A 139 3.00 -12.87 -0.57
C GLU A 139 4.33 -12.76 -1.33
N GLY A 140 5.29 -12.00 -0.78
CA GLY A 140 6.73 -12.08 -1.10
C GLY A 140 7.19 -11.63 -2.49
N VAL A 141 6.30 -11.40 -3.45
CA VAL A 141 6.70 -10.99 -4.81
C VAL A 141 6.84 -9.46 -4.89
N ASP A 142 7.99 -9.01 -5.36
CA ASP A 142 8.23 -7.60 -5.69
C ASP A 142 7.55 -7.23 -7.01
N VAL A 143 6.52 -6.41 -6.90
CA VAL A 143 5.65 -5.96 -7.98
C VAL A 143 5.58 -4.43 -7.92
N ARG A 144 5.64 -3.79 -9.08
CA ARG A 144 5.54 -2.32 -9.21
C ARG A 144 4.27 -1.78 -8.55
N GLN A 145 4.36 -0.55 -8.05
CA GLN A 145 3.19 0.16 -7.51
C GLN A 145 2.13 0.36 -8.60
N CYS A 146 0.88 0.04 -8.26
CA CYS A 146 -0.25 0.07 -9.17
C CYS A 146 -1.17 1.25 -8.86
N ASN A 147 -1.86 1.76 -9.89
CA ASN A 147 -2.90 2.76 -9.73
C ASN A 147 -4.29 2.13 -9.59
N VAL A 148 -4.48 0.90 -10.06
CA VAL A 148 -5.75 0.19 -9.93
C VAL A 148 -5.49 -1.21 -9.41
N VAL A 149 -6.14 -1.57 -8.31
CA VAL A 149 -6.17 -2.95 -7.82
C VAL A 149 -7.61 -3.38 -7.71
N ILE A 150 -7.96 -4.50 -8.36
CA ILE A 150 -9.32 -5.04 -8.38
C ILE A 150 -9.26 -6.43 -7.77
N ARG A 151 -9.95 -6.65 -6.65
CA ARG A 151 -10.24 -7.99 -6.18
C ARG A 151 -11.53 -8.47 -6.84
N PHE A 152 -11.39 -9.48 -7.69
CA PHE A 152 -12.52 -10.14 -8.35
C PHE A 152 -13.33 -11.01 -7.39
N ASP A 153 -12.67 -11.51 -6.35
CA ASP A 153 -13.24 -12.33 -5.28
C ASP A 153 -12.94 -11.71 -3.91
N ARG A 154 -13.84 -11.96 -2.94
CA ARG A 154 -13.71 -11.47 -1.55
C ARG A 154 -12.36 -11.91 -0.95
N PRO A 155 -11.63 -11.03 -0.25
CA PRO A 155 -10.43 -11.45 0.48
C PRO A 155 -10.79 -12.48 1.56
N THR A 156 -10.02 -13.57 1.63
CA THR A 156 -10.26 -14.68 2.56
C THR A 156 -9.94 -14.32 4.01
N ASP A 157 -8.95 -13.44 4.22
CA ASP A 157 -8.47 -13.02 5.53
C ASP A 157 -7.90 -11.59 5.50
N TYR A 158 -7.54 -11.09 6.70
CA TYR A 158 -6.98 -9.74 6.86
C TYR A 158 -5.65 -9.56 6.12
N ARG A 159 -4.84 -10.63 6.06
CA ARG A 159 -3.54 -10.62 5.38
C ARG A 159 -3.71 -10.36 3.88
N ALA A 160 -4.58 -11.13 3.21
CA ALA A 160 -4.88 -10.95 1.80
C ALA A 160 -5.44 -9.55 1.50
N TYR A 161 -6.30 -9.03 2.39
CA TYR A 161 -6.82 -7.67 2.29
C TYR A 161 -5.69 -6.62 2.32
N VAL A 162 -4.84 -6.63 3.34
CA VAL A 162 -3.74 -5.66 3.49
C VAL A 162 -2.70 -5.79 2.37
N GLN A 163 -2.35 -7.00 1.98
CA GLN A 163 -1.36 -7.24 0.92
C GLN A 163 -1.86 -6.75 -0.44
N SER A 164 -3.12 -7.04 -0.79
CA SER A 164 -3.72 -6.56 -2.03
C SER A 164 -3.93 -5.03 -2.03
N LYS A 165 -4.49 -4.47 -0.95
CA LYS A 165 -4.61 -3.01 -0.75
C LYS A 165 -3.24 -2.33 -0.84
N GLY A 166 -2.22 -2.97 -0.26
CA GLY A 166 -0.84 -2.52 -0.29
C GLY A 166 -0.19 -2.53 -1.68
N ARG A 167 -0.82 -3.04 -2.75
CA ARG A 167 -0.31 -2.88 -4.13
C ARG A 167 -0.79 -1.59 -4.79
N ALA A 168 -1.89 -1.01 -4.30
CA ALA A 168 -2.42 0.29 -4.72
C ALA A 168 -1.71 1.42 -3.96
N ARG A 169 -0.48 1.76 -4.35
CA ARG A 169 0.38 2.75 -3.65
C ARG A 169 0.70 4.00 -4.44
N LYS A 170 0.32 4.08 -5.72
CA LYS A 170 0.49 5.32 -6.48
C LYS A 170 -0.46 6.41 -5.94
N ASP A 171 -0.11 7.67 -6.13
CA ASP A 171 -1.02 8.76 -5.84
C ASP A 171 -2.30 8.61 -6.68
N GLY A 172 -3.46 8.79 -6.04
CA GLY A 172 -4.75 8.51 -6.66
C GLY A 172 -5.06 7.04 -6.92
N ALA A 173 -4.31 6.09 -6.33
CA ALA A 173 -4.57 4.68 -6.54
C ALA A 173 -5.96 4.27 -6.00
N SER A 174 -6.67 3.49 -6.79
CA SER A 174 -8.01 3.00 -6.49
C SER A 174 -7.98 1.51 -6.18
N TYR A 175 -8.67 1.11 -5.12
CA TYR A 175 -8.85 -0.28 -4.71
C TYR A 175 -10.32 -0.66 -4.84
N PHE A 176 -10.63 -1.61 -5.73
CA PHE A 176 -11.97 -2.09 -5.99
C PHE A 176 -12.14 -3.51 -5.45
N LEU A 177 -13.29 -3.78 -4.83
CA LEU A 177 -13.70 -5.09 -4.39
C LEU A 177 -15.01 -5.45 -5.08
N LEU A 178 -14.99 -6.47 -5.94
CA LEU A 178 -16.18 -7.01 -6.58
C LEU A 178 -16.79 -8.06 -5.66
N VAL A 179 -18.07 -7.87 -5.33
CA VAL A 179 -18.83 -8.72 -4.40
C VAL A 179 -20.13 -9.11 -5.10
N GLU A 180 -20.50 -10.38 -5.02
CA GLU A 180 -21.83 -10.81 -5.46
C GLU A 180 -22.89 -10.32 -4.48
N GLU A 181 -24.08 -10.03 -4.99
CA GLU A 181 -25.16 -9.49 -4.17
C GLU A 181 -25.51 -10.38 -2.98
N ARG A 182 -25.47 -11.71 -3.16
CA ARG A 182 -25.68 -12.71 -2.10
C ARG A 182 -24.65 -12.65 -0.97
N ASP A 183 -23.42 -12.21 -1.25
CA ASP A 183 -22.32 -12.16 -0.29
C ASP A 183 -22.10 -10.75 0.29
N ARG A 184 -22.95 -9.79 -0.09
CA ARG A 184 -22.81 -8.38 0.29
C ARG A 184 -22.74 -8.18 1.80
N GLU A 185 -23.61 -8.87 2.55
CA GLU A 185 -23.66 -8.75 4.00
C GLU A 185 -22.40 -9.33 4.66
N GLN A 186 -22.03 -10.57 4.30
CA GLN A 186 -20.84 -11.23 4.83
C GLN A 186 -19.58 -10.39 4.54
N CYS A 187 -19.42 -9.94 3.29
CA CYS A 187 -18.29 -9.11 2.89
C CYS A 187 -18.27 -7.77 3.65
N SER A 188 -19.43 -7.19 3.97
CA SER A 188 -19.51 -5.96 4.76
C SER A 188 -19.04 -6.18 6.20
N CYS A 189 -19.41 -7.32 6.80
CA CYS A 189 -18.95 -7.72 8.13
C CYS A 189 -17.43 -7.94 8.14
N ASP A 190 -16.90 -8.75 7.22
CA ASP A 190 -15.46 -9.04 7.15
C ASP A 190 -14.64 -7.76 6.93
N LEU A 191 -15.10 -6.85 6.08
CA LEU A 191 -14.41 -5.59 5.82
C LEU A 191 -14.41 -4.67 7.05
N LYS A 192 -15.49 -4.65 7.84
CA LYS A 192 -15.53 -3.93 9.13
C LYS A 192 -14.50 -4.50 10.10
N ASP A 193 -14.41 -5.83 10.20
CA ASP A 193 -13.44 -6.50 11.05
C ASP A 193 -12.01 -6.19 10.60
N PHE A 194 -11.73 -6.22 9.30
CA PHE A 194 -10.42 -5.87 8.75
C PHE A 194 -10.03 -4.41 9.05
N LEU A 195 -10.96 -3.47 8.89
CA LEU A 195 -10.73 -2.07 9.25
C LEU A 195 -10.51 -1.88 10.75
N GLN A 196 -11.22 -2.64 11.58
CA GLN A 196 -11.02 -2.62 13.03
C GLN A 196 -9.64 -3.16 13.41
N ILE A 197 -9.20 -4.29 12.83
CA ILE A 197 -7.86 -4.84 13.01
C ILE A 197 -6.81 -3.82 12.58
N GLU A 198 -6.96 -3.20 11.41
CA GLU A 198 -6.04 -2.16 10.91
C GLU A 198 -5.91 -0.99 11.90
N ARG A 199 -7.03 -0.48 12.41
CA ARG A 199 -7.03 0.59 13.43
C ARG A 199 -6.36 0.15 14.73
N MET A 200 -6.62 -1.07 15.19
CA MET A 200 -6.01 -1.61 16.40
C MET A 200 -4.49 -1.77 16.25
N LEU A 201 -4.03 -2.25 15.09
CA LEU A 201 -2.60 -2.40 14.80
C LEU A 201 -1.91 -1.04 14.70
N LEU A 202 -2.53 -0.04 14.05
CA LEU A 202 -1.99 1.32 14.00
C LEU A 202 -1.90 1.97 15.39
N LYS A 203 -2.94 1.80 16.22
CA LYS A 203 -2.92 2.26 17.63
C LYS A 203 -1.83 1.57 18.44
N ARG A 204 -1.63 0.25 18.28
CA ARG A 204 -0.57 -0.48 18.99
C ARG A 204 0.82 -0.09 18.51
N TYR A 205 1.00 0.12 17.20
CA TYR A 205 2.27 0.58 16.64
C TYR A 205 2.65 1.96 17.20
N GLN A 206 1.66 2.84 17.35
CA GLN A 206 1.83 4.07 18.14
C GLN A 206 2.22 3.70 19.57
N ASN A 207 1.43 2.94 20.31
CA ASN A 207 1.70 2.68 21.73
C ASN A 207 3.05 2.03 22.07
N VAL A 208 3.58 1.15 21.20
CA VAL A 208 4.83 0.41 21.47
C VAL A 208 6.08 1.26 21.23
N HIS A 209 6.03 2.23 20.32
CA HIS A 209 7.17 3.12 20.03
C HIS A 209 6.95 4.60 20.38
N ASN A 210 5.69 5.02 20.52
CA ASN A 210 5.19 6.39 20.72
C ASN A 210 3.83 6.39 21.49
N PRO A 211 3.82 6.27 22.83
CA PRO A 211 2.57 6.28 23.60
C PRO A 211 1.76 7.57 23.31
N PRO A 212 0.42 7.49 23.11
CA PRO A 212 -0.41 8.65 22.85
C PRO A 212 -0.48 9.48 24.13
N GLU A 213 -0.01 10.72 24.08
CA GLU A 213 -0.36 11.69 25.12
C GLU A 213 -1.78 12.21 24.91
N PRO A 214 -2.50 12.54 25.99
CA PRO A 214 -3.80 13.21 25.89
C PRO A 214 -3.67 14.48 25.04
N MET A 215 -4.61 14.63 24.11
CA MET A 215 -4.74 15.75 23.18
C MET A 215 -4.45 17.09 23.86
N ILE A 216 -3.33 17.72 23.51
CA ILE A 216 -3.12 19.14 23.80
C ILE A 216 -4.09 19.91 22.90
N SER A 217 -4.89 20.74 23.55
CA SER A 217 -5.96 21.60 23.02
C SER A 217 -5.61 22.29 21.69
N PRO A 218 -6.60 22.52 20.80
CA PRO A 218 -6.41 22.95 19.41
C PRO A 218 -5.98 24.42 19.21
N ASN A 219 -5.28 25.04 20.17
CA ASN A 219 -4.98 26.47 20.17
C ASN A 219 -3.47 26.82 20.19
N LEU A 220 -2.56 25.89 19.87
CA LEU A 220 -1.14 26.23 19.75
C LEU A 220 -0.76 26.48 18.30
N GLU A 221 -0.14 27.65 18.09
CA GLU A 221 0.70 28.03 16.95
C GLU A 221 1.49 26.81 16.44
N THR A 222 1.67 26.74 15.12
CA THR A 222 2.30 25.61 14.41
C THR A 222 3.44 25.02 15.22
N VAL A 223 3.50 23.69 15.43
CA VAL A 223 4.51 23.02 16.29
C VAL A 223 5.94 23.48 16.00
N ASP A 224 6.19 23.89 14.75
CA ASP A 224 7.47 24.42 14.26
C ASP A 224 7.84 25.82 14.81
N ASP A 225 6.91 26.52 15.47
CA ASP A 225 7.14 27.82 16.14
C ASP A 225 7.74 27.66 17.54
N ILE A 226 7.67 26.45 18.12
CA ILE A 226 8.18 26.15 19.48
C ILE A 226 9.71 26.20 19.52
N ILE A 227 10.37 25.74 18.45
CA ILE A 227 11.83 25.73 18.30
C ILE A 227 12.16 26.22 16.90
N ALA A 228 12.99 27.26 16.82
CA ALA A 228 13.40 27.84 15.53
C ALA A 228 14.01 26.77 14.60
N PRO A 229 13.65 26.77 13.30
CA PRO A 229 14.16 25.79 12.36
C PRO A 229 15.67 25.93 12.18
N TYR A 230 16.34 24.80 11.99
CA TYR A 230 17.75 24.80 11.61
C TYR A 230 17.87 25.19 10.13
N THR A 231 18.59 26.28 9.84
CA THR A 231 18.78 26.79 8.46
C THR A 231 20.24 26.70 8.07
N VAL A 232 20.51 26.07 6.92
CA VAL A 232 21.87 25.98 6.36
C VAL A 232 22.19 27.26 5.59
N GLU A 233 23.13 28.07 6.08
CA GLU A 233 23.48 29.39 5.51
C GLU A 233 23.84 29.34 4.01
N SER A 234 24.48 28.27 3.55
CA SER A 234 24.95 28.14 2.17
C SER A 234 23.86 27.82 1.14
N THR A 235 22.76 27.19 1.56
CA THR A 235 21.70 26.71 0.64
C THR A 235 20.33 27.32 0.92
N GLY A 236 20.14 27.91 2.11
CA GLY A 236 18.82 28.31 2.60
C GLY A 236 17.90 27.14 2.95
N ALA A 237 18.39 25.90 2.93
CA ALA A 237 17.59 24.73 3.30
C ALA A 237 17.27 24.77 4.80
N GLN A 238 16.00 24.49 5.14
CA GLN A 238 15.50 24.53 6.52
C GLN A 238 15.02 23.16 6.97
N VAL A 239 15.30 22.83 8.23
CA VAL A 239 14.76 21.67 8.93
C VAL A 239 13.90 22.17 10.08
N THR A 240 12.64 21.78 10.08
CA THR A 240 11.65 22.10 11.10
C THR A 240 11.45 20.92 12.05
N LEU A 241 10.80 21.13 13.21
CA LEU A 241 10.49 20.04 14.15
C LEU A 241 9.67 18.92 13.48
N THR A 242 8.72 19.29 12.64
CA THR A 242 7.87 18.34 11.90
C THR A 242 8.64 17.49 10.89
N THR A 243 9.70 18.04 10.29
CA THR A 243 10.48 17.37 9.23
C THR A 243 11.71 16.62 9.75
N ALA A 244 12.23 16.99 10.92
CA ALA A 244 13.48 16.47 11.50
C ALA A 244 13.55 14.94 11.56
N ILE A 245 12.51 14.27 12.09
CA ILE A 245 12.48 12.79 12.21
C ILE A 245 12.61 12.12 10.84
N SER A 246 11.93 12.66 9.83
CA SER A 246 11.96 12.10 8.47
C SER A 246 13.35 12.24 7.84
N LEU A 247 14.01 13.37 8.10
CA LEU A 247 15.34 13.66 7.58
C LEU A 247 16.39 12.72 8.19
N VAL A 248 16.37 12.53 9.52
CA VAL A 248 17.28 11.60 10.20
C VAL A 248 17.09 10.17 9.72
N ASN A 249 15.84 9.72 9.56
CA ASN A 249 15.56 8.38 9.02
C ASN A 249 16.06 8.23 7.58
N ARG A 250 15.89 9.26 6.75
CA ARG A 250 16.40 9.29 5.37
C ARG A 250 17.92 9.25 5.32
N TYR A 251 18.59 9.93 6.24
CA TYR A 251 20.04 9.86 6.40
C TYR A 251 20.49 8.44 6.79
N CYS A 252 19.86 7.84 7.81
CA CYS A 252 20.19 6.48 8.26
C CYS A 252 20.00 5.44 7.15
N ALA A 253 18.95 5.58 6.33
CA ALA A 253 18.70 4.70 5.19
C ALA A 253 19.73 4.82 4.05
N LYS A 254 20.50 5.92 3.99
CA LYS A 254 21.56 6.13 2.99
C LYS A 254 22.93 5.65 3.46
N LEU A 255 23.08 5.31 4.74
CA LEU A 255 24.35 4.79 5.25
C LEU A 255 24.67 3.45 4.57
N PRO A 256 25.96 3.15 4.32
CA PRO A 256 26.36 1.86 3.76
C PRO A 256 25.82 0.73 4.63
N SER A 257 25.02 -0.16 4.07
CA SER A 257 24.43 -1.30 4.78
C SER A 257 24.63 -2.58 3.97
N ASP A 258 24.71 -3.69 4.70
CA ASP A 258 24.59 -5.02 4.12
C ASP A 258 23.09 -5.36 3.94
N ILE A 259 22.79 -6.30 3.04
CA ILE A 259 21.42 -6.76 2.70
C ILE A 259 20.62 -7.25 3.91
N PHE A 260 21.28 -7.59 5.01
CA PHE A 260 20.65 -8.12 6.22
C PHE A 260 20.38 -7.06 7.30
N THR A 261 20.88 -5.83 7.17
CA THR A 261 20.88 -4.86 8.27
C THR A 261 20.05 -3.63 7.94
N ARG A 262 18.95 -3.42 8.67
CA ARG A 262 18.16 -2.19 8.58
C ARG A 262 18.73 -1.13 9.53
N LEU A 263 19.36 -0.11 8.96
CA LEU A 263 19.94 1.00 9.72
C LEU A 263 18.83 1.99 10.12
N VAL A 264 18.39 1.92 11.39
CA VAL A 264 17.35 2.78 11.96
C VAL A 264 17.91 3.45 13.21
N PRO A 265 17.66 4.75 13.45
CA PRO A 265 18.08 5.40 14.67
C PRO A 265 17.31 4.85 15.87
N GLN A 266 17.98 4.70 17.01
CA GLN A 266 17.38 4.27 18.26
C GLN A 266 17.03 5.50 19.10
N ASN A 267 15.76 5.63 19.48
CA ASN A 267 15.27 6.71 20.32
C ASN A 267 14.97 6.18 21.73
N THR A 268 15.46 6.86 22.75
CA THR A 268 15.16 6.58 24.16
C THR A 268 14.56 7.83 24.79
N ILE A 269 13.43 7.67 25.48
CA ILE A 269 12.79 8.78 26.22
C ILE A 269 12.97 8.53 27.71
N VAL A 270 13.55 9.50 28.40
CA VAL A 270 13.74 9.52 29.84
C VAL A 270 12.76 10.52 30.45
N PRO A 271 11.80 10.10 31.29
CA PRO A 271 10.97 11.02 32.05
C PRO A 271 11.79 11.67 33.17
N GLU A 272 11.64 12.98 33.33
CA GLU A 272 12.32 13.80 34.33
C GLU A 272 11.28 14.60 35.11
N THR A 273 11.21 14.38 36.42
CA THR A 273 10.31 15.13 37.30
C THR A 273 10.96 16.47 37.62
N VAL A 274 10.39 17.57 37.12
CA VAL A 274 10.93 18.91 37.40
C VAL A 274 10.22 19.47 38.63
N ASN A 275 10.94 19.49 39.76
CA ASN A 275 10.47 20.15 40.97
C ASN A 275 10.43 21.67 40.71
N ASN A 276 9.23 22.26 40.72
CA ASN A 276 9.03 23.69 40.55
C ASN A 276 9.53 24.48 41.79
N LEU A 277 10.84 24.54 42.01
CA LEU A 277 11.43 25.36 43.09
C LEU A 277 11.38 26.88 42.80
N CYS A 278 10.94 27.28 41.60
CA CYS A 278 10.92 28.68 41.14
C CYS A 278 9.52 29.30 41.00
N PHE A 279 8.45 28.61 41.41
CA PHE A 279 7.13 29.24 41.54
C PHE A 279 6.87 29.57 43.00
N SER A 280 6.31 30.74 43.26
CA SER A 280 5.93 31.21 44.60
C SER A 280 5.24 30.08 45.39
N ILE A 281 5.56 29.98 46.68
CA ILE A 281 5.13 28.92 47.63
C ILE A 281 3.61 28.63 47.60
N ILE A 282 2.81 29.57 47.08
CA ILE A 282 1.36 29.48 46.95
C ILE A 282 0.92 28.69 45.71
N LEU A 283 1.66 28.73 44.59
CA LEU A 283 1.30 28.03 43.33
C LEU A 283 1.81 26.58 43.27
N ALA A 284 2.94 26.29 43.93
CA ALA A 284 3.51 24.94 43.98
C ALA A 284 2.60 23.90 44.67
N LYS A 285 1.63 24.34 45.49
CA LYS A 285 0.63 23.46 46.13
C LYS A 285 -0.57 23.10 45.26
N LEU A 286 -0.80 23.81 44.15
CA LEU A 286 -1.97 23.64 43.28
C LEU A 286 -1.65 22.91 41.97
N ILE A 287 -0.38 22.90 41.57
CA ILE A 287 0.09 22.27 40.34
C ILE A 287 1.08 21.18 40.77
N GLY A 288 0.60 19.94 40.87
CA GLY A 288 1.45 18.79 41.19
C GLY A 288 2.65 18.68 40.25
N ASP A 289 3.63 17.87 40.65
CA ASP A 289 4.88 17.64 39.91
C ASP A 289 4.61 17.44 38.40
N ARG A 290 5.22 18.29 37.57
CA ARG A 290 5.13 18.14 36.11
C ARG A 290 6.22 17.19 35.64
N VAL A 291 5.81 16.09 35.02
CA VAL A 291 6.73 15.17 34.34
C VAL A 291 7.07 15.77 32.98
N MET A 292 8.35 16.05 32.76
CA MET A 292 8.89 16.49 31.48
C MET A 292 9.68 15.32 30.85
N TYR A 293 9.97 15.38 29.56
CA TYR A 293 10.61 14.29 28.82
C TYR A 293 11.90 14.76 28.16
N ARG A 294 12.99 14.04 28.44
CA ARG A 294 14.26 14.18 27.73
C ARG A 294 14.39 13.05 26.73
N ALA A 295 14.71 13.36 25.48
CA ALA A 295 14.94 12.35 24.45
C ALA A 295 16.44 12.20 24.18
N GLU A 296 16.84 10.96 23.91
CA GLU A 296 18.18 10.57 23.51
C GLU A 296 18.10 9.83 22.17
N LEU A 297 18.98 10.17 21.24
CA LEU A 297 19.03 9.57 19.91
C LEU A 297 20.41 8.97 19.66
N LEU A 298 20.42 7.67 19.35
CA LEU A 298 21.61 6.94 18.94
C LEU A 298 21.50 6.59 17.45
N LEU A 299 22.48 7.02 16.66
CA LEU A 299 22.54 6.68 15.24
C LEU A 299 23.12 5.28 15.04
N PRO A 300 22.83 4.63 13.89
CA PRO A 300 23.36 3.31 13.58
C PRO A 300 24.90 3.29 13.59
N ILE A 301 25.50 2.12 13.84
CA ILE A 301 26.96 1.96 13.93
C ILE A 301 27.72 2.40 12.67
N ASN A 302 27.05 2.53 11.53
CA ASN A 302 27.63 3.00 10.27
C ASN A 302 27.71 4.53 10.18
N SER A 303 27.03 5.26 11.07
CA SER A 303 27.15 6.71 11.15
C SER A 303 28.53 7.10 11.72
N PRO A 304 29.15 8.19 11.25
CA PRO A 304 30.35 8.74 11.88
C PRO A 304 30.09 9.22 13.31
N ILE A 305 28.84 9.59 13.65
CA ILE A 305 28.45 9.99 15.01
C ILE A 305 28.20 8.74 15.84
N LYS A 306 29.09 8.46 16.79
CA LYS A 306 28.99 7.31 17.71
C LYS A 306 28.33 7.64 19.03
N GLU A 307 28.36 8.91 19.40
CA GLU A 307 27.84 9.37 20.68
C GLU A 307 26.31 9.46 20.64
N THR A 308 25.69 9.22 21.80
CA THR A 308 24.25 9.42 21.95
C THR A 308 23.96 10.91 22.07
N ILE A 309 23.16 11.45 21.15
CA ILE A 309 22.76 12.85 21.17
C ILE A 309 21.61 13.00 22.16
N LYS A 310 21.81 13.82 23.20
CA LYS A 310 20.83 14.03 24.27
C LYS A 310 20.25 15.42 24.19
N LEU A 311 18.93 15.53 24.27
CA LEU A 311 18.26 16.82 24.32
C LEU A 311 18.65 17.57 25.60
N LYS A 312 19.11 18.83 25.46
CA LYS A 312 19.61 19.64 26.59
C LYS A 312 18.51 20.04 27.58
N LYS A 313 17.32 20.36 27.07
CA LYS A 313 16.16 20.80 27.86
C LYS A 313 15.04 19.76 27.77
N PRO A 314 14.47 19.30 28.90
CA PRO A 314 13.32 18.41 28.85
C PRO A 314 12.09 19.18 28.34
N LEU A 315 11.24 18.51 27.56
CA LEU A 315 10.03 19.10 26.96
C LEU A 315 8.76 18.47 27.52
N GLU A 316 7.64 19.19 27.43
CA GLU A 316 6.36 18.78 28.03
C GLU A 316 5.77 17.52 27.37
N SER A 317 6.12 17.27 26.10
CA SER A 317 5.61 16.13 25.33
C SER A 317 6.74 15.22 24.87
N LYS A 318 6.51 13.91 24.96
CA LYS A 318 7.36 12.87 24.36
C LYS A 318 7.65 13.14 22.89
N LYS A 319 6.62 13.53 22.12
CA LYS A 319 6.74 13.77 20.67
C LYS A 319 7.60 15.01 20.39
N LEU A 320 7.40 16.07 21.17
CA LEU A 320 8.24 17.27 21.06
C LEU A 320 9.70 16.96 21.41
N ALA A 321 9.94 16.17 22.47
CA ALA A 321 11.28 15.72 22.83
C ALA A 321 11.95 14.93 21.69
N GLN A 322 11.21 14.02 21.05
CA GLN A 322 11.70 13.25 19.90
C GLN A 322 11.99 14.13 18.66
N MET A 323 11.11 15.07 18.35
CA MET A 323 11.31 16.01 17.23
C MET A 323 12.50 16.92 17.49
N ALA A 324 12.64 17.44 18.71
CA ALA A 324 13.71 18.33 19.10
C ALA A 324 15.08 17.63 19.10
N VAL A 325 15.16 16.38 19.60
CA VAL A 325 16.42 15.63 19.53
C VAL A 325 16.81 15.30 18.09
N ALA A 326 15.83 15.00 17.22
CA ALA A 326 16.09 14.79 15.80
C ALA A 326 16.54 16.08 15.09
N LEU A 327 16.05 17.24 15.53
CA LEU A 327 16.44 18.54 15.00
C LEU A 327 17.89 18.89 15.40
N GLU A 328 18.30 18.60 16.64
CA GLU A 328 19.69 18.77 17.10
C GLU A 328 20.70 17.86 16.37
N VAL A 329 20.23 16.79 15.72
CA VAL A 329 21.08 15.88 14.91
C VAL A 329 21.27 16.39 13.48
N SER A 330 20.37 17.25 13.00
CA SER A 330 20.29 17.68 11.59
C SER A 330 21.29 18.77 11.25
#